data_AF-A0A8J7LJ44-F1
#
_entry.id   AF-A0A8J7LJ44-F1
#
_cell.length_a   1.000
_cell.length_b   1.000
_cell.length_c   1.000
_cell.angle_alpha   90.00
_cell.angle_beta   90.00
_cell.angle_gamma   90.00
#
_symmetry.space_group_name_H-M   'P 1'
#
loop_
_entity.id
_entity.type
_entity.pdbx_description
1 polymer ?
#
loop_
_entity_poly.entity_id
_entity_poly.type
_entity_poly.pdbx_seq_one_letter_code
_entity_poly.pdbx_strand_id
1 'polypeptide(L)' 'MQKEAKFFLERAEADAAIAAQTALDNVRSRALRSEKAWRQMAARAERTATERKQREAEAEERRNIAPS' A
#
# COMPACT_ATOMS: atom_id res chain seq x y z
N MET A 1 -6.57 -1.40 8.07
CA MET A 1 -5.58 -0.81 7.14
C MET A 1 -5.69 -1.28 5.68
N GLN A 2 -6.59 -2.21 5.31
CA GLN A 2 -6.83 -2.58 3.90
C GLN A 2 -7.27 -1.39 3.01
N LYS A 3 -7.96 -0.40 3.60
CA LYS A 3 -8.46 0.78 2.86
C LYS A 3 -7.35 1.69 2.33
N GLU A 4 -6.23 1.83 3.06
CA GLU A 4 -5.11 2.69 2.66
C GLU A 4 -4.32 2.10 1.50
N ALA A 5 -3.98 0.80 1.58
CA ALA A 5 -3.31 0.09 0.49
C ALA A 5 -4.13 0.12 -0.79
N LYS A 6 -5.44 -0.18 -0.69
CA LYS A 6 -6.37 -0.12 -1.82
C LYS A 6 -6.42 1.27 -2.47
N PHE A 7 -6.52 2.34 -1.66
CA PHE A 7 -6.52 3.71 -2.17
C PHE A 7 -5.23 4.03 -2.94
N PHE A 8 -4.06 3.63 -2.42
CA PHE A 8 -2.79 3.83 -3.12
C PHE A 8 -2.71 3.03 -4.43
N LEU A 9 -3.26 1.81 -4.47
CA LEU A 9 -3.33 1.04 -5.71
C LEU A 9 -4.23 1.68 -6.76
N GLU A 10 -5.40 2.19 -6.37
CA GLU A 10 -6.31 2.92 -7.29
C GLU A 10 -5.61 4.16 -7.88
N ARG A 11 -4.82 4.88 -7.08
CA ARG A 11 -4.00 6.00 -7.57
C ARG A 11 -2.89 5.55 -8.52
N ALA A 12 -2.21 4.45 -8.21
CA ALA A 12 -1.21 3.88 -9.09
C ALA A 12 -1.80 3.49 -10.45
N GLU A 13 -2.97 2.86 -10.46
CA GLU A 13 -3.68 2.48 -11.69
C GLU A 13 -4.09 3.70 -12.53
N ALA A 14 -4.57 4.77 -11.88
CA ALA A 14 -4.89 6.01 -12.58
C ALA A 14 -3.66 6.63 -13.27
N ASP A 15 -2.50 6.66 -12.59
CA ASP A 15 -1.26 7.16 -13.17
C ASP A 15 -0.73 6.24 -14.29
N ALA A 16 -0.86 4.92 -14.14
CA ALA A 16 -0.52 3.96 -15.19
C ALA A 16 -1.38 4.20 -16.46
N ALA A 17 -2.68 4.46 -16.28
CA ALA A 17 -3.59 4.76 -17.37
C ALA A 17 -3.22 6.08 -18.08
N ILE A 18 -2.78 7.10 -17.33
CA ILE A 18 -2.26 8.35 -17.92
C ILE A 18 -1.01 8.08 -18.75
N ALA A 19 -0.06 7.31 -18.21
CA ALA A 19 1.18 6.96 -18.90
C ALA A 19 0.93 6.19 -20.21
N ALA A 20 -0.08 5.31 -20.23
CA ALA A 20 -0.46 4.51 -21.39
C ALA A 20 -1.14 5.32 -22.49
N GLN A 21 -1.93 6.34 -22.13
CA GLN A 21 -2.73 7.12 -23.08
C GLN A 21 -2.01 8.37 -23.62
N THR A 22 -1.01 8.89 -22.89
CA THR A 22 -0.33 10.12 -23.30
C THR A 22 0.72 9.87 -24.39
N ALA A 23 0.75 10.77 -25.38
CA ALA A 23 1.81 10.82 -26.40
C ALA A 23 3.01 11.66 -25.96
N LEU A 24 2.90 12.41 -24.86
CA LEU A 24 3.97 13.29 -24.38
C LEU A 24 4.91 12.55 -23.42
N ASP A 25 6.17 12.41 -23.79
CA ASP A 25 7.15 11.64 -23.01
C ASP A 25 7.42 12.22 -21.62
N ASN A 26 7.37 13.54 -21.47
CA ASN A 26 7.52 14.20 -20.17
C ASN A 26 6.35 13.86 -19.22
N VAL A 27 5.12 13.83 -19.73
CA VAL A 27 3.92 13.43 -19.00
C VAL A 27 3.98 11.95 -18.66
N ARG A 28 4.31 11.09 -19.63
CA ARG A 28 4.49 9.64 -19.42
C ARG A 28 5.50 9.37 -18.30
N SER A 29 6.67 10.00 -18.39
CA SER A 29 7.74 9.82 -17.40
C SER A 29 7.32 10.27 -16.01
N ARG A 30 6.57 11.37 -15.90
CA ARG A 30 6.06 11.85 -14.60
C ARG A 30 5.01 10.88 -14.04
N ALA A 31 4.09 10.43 -14.87
CA ALA A 31 3.04 9.49 -14.48
C ALA A 31 3.63 8.16 -13.99
N LEU A 32 4.60 7.58 -14.70
CA LEU A 32 5.29 6.35 -14.27
C LEU A 32 6.03 6.50 -12.93
N ARG A 33 6.64 7.66 -12.67
CA ARG A 33 7.26 7.93 -11.36
C ARG A 33 6.22 8.02 -10.24
N SER A 34 5.09 8.66 -10.53
CA SER A 34 3.97 8.79 -9.60
C SER A 34 3.34 7.43 -9.29
N GLU A 35 3.05 6.62 -10.32
CA GLU A 35 2.61 5.23 -10.19
C GLU A 35 3.55 4.45 -9.28
N LYS A 36 4.86 4.49 -9.54
CA LYS A 36 5.86 3.79 -8.73
C LYS A 36 5.81 4.21 -7.27
N ALA A 37 5.67 5.51 -6.99
CA ALA A 37 5.56 6.02 -5.62
C ALA A 37 4.28 5.52 -4.93
N TRP A 38 3.14 5.52 -5.63
CA TRP A 38 1.89 4.98 -5.12
C TRP A 38 1.99 3.48 -4.80
N ARG A 39 2.57 2.67 -5.69
CA ARG A 39 2.79 1.24 -5.44
C ARG A 39 3.69 1.00 -4.23
N GLN A 40 4.73 1.81 -4.04
CA GLN A 40 5.59 1.71 -2.85
C GLN A 40 4.83 2.06 -1.56
N MET A 41 3.94 3.04 -1.60
CA MET A 41 3.08 3.37 -0.45
C MET A 41 2.08 2.26 -0.15
N ALA A 42 1.47 1.66 -1.17
CA ALA A 42 0.60 0.49 -1.01
C ALA A 42 1.31 -0.66 -0.30
N ALA A 43 2.50 -1.04 -0.79
CA ALA A 43 3.29 -2.11 -0.19
C ALA A 43 3.70 -1.80 1.26
N ARG A 44 4.02 -0.53 1.58
CA ARG A 44 4.31 -0.11 2.96
C ARG A 44 3.06 -0.23 3.85
N ALA A 45 1.90 0.22 3.37
CA ALA A 45 0.65 0.13 4.12
C ALA A 45 0.25 -1.33 4.40
N GLU A 46 0.44 -2.23 3.44
CA GLU A 46 0.20 -3.66 3.61
C GLU A 46 1.13 -4.27 4.66
N ARG A 47 2.44 -3.99 4.59
CA ARG A 47 3.41 -4.50 5.58
C ARG A 47 3.04 -4.04 7.00
N THR A 48 2.78 -2.75 7.18
CA THR A 48 2.35 -2.21 8.48
C THR A 48 1.07 -2.87 8.98
N ALA A 49 0.11 -3.15 8.09
CA ALA A 49 -1.12 -3.84 8.46
C ALA A 49 -0.86 -5.28 8.92
N THR A 50 0.01 -6.00 8.23
CA THR A 50 0.41 -7.38 8.58
C THR A 50 1.16 -7.42 9.91
N GLU A 51 2.17 -6.56 10.09
CA GLU A 51 2.94 -6.46 11.34
C GLU A 51 2.05 -6.10 12.53
N ARG A 52 1.02 -5.28 12.32
CA ARG A 52 0.05 -4.97 13.37
C ARG A 52 -0.76 -6.21 13.77
N LYS A 53 -1.29 -6.95 12.80
CA LYS A 53 -2.06 -8.17 13.07
C LYS A 53 -1.22 -9.22 13.81
N GLN A 54 0.04 -9.38 13.43
CA GLN A 54 0.97 -10.28 14.12
C GLN A 54 1.16 -9.88 15.58
N ARG A 55 1.43 -8.58 15.83
CA ARG A 55 1.58 -8.07 17.20
C ARG A 55 0.31 -8.20 18.03
N GLU A 56 -0.86 -7.98 17.43
CA GLU A 56 -2.15 -8.16 18.09
C GLU A 56 -2.38 -9.63 18.49
N ALA A 57 -2.10 -10.57 17.59
CA ALA A 57 -2.19 -12.00 17.86
C ALA A 57 -1.23 -12.45 18.98
N GLU A 58 0.03 -12.00 18.94
CA GLU A 58 1.00 -12.29 20.01
C GLU A 58 0.59 -11.69 21.36
N ALA A 59 -0.02 -10.50 21.35
CA ALA A 59 -0.49 -9.86 22.58
C ALA A 59 -1.70 -10.60 23.17
N GLU A 60 -2.61 -11.07 22.31
CA GLU A 60 -3.75 -11.89 22.70
C GLU A 60 -3.31 -13.25 23.25
N GLU A 61 -2.35 -13.91 22.60
CA GLU A 61 -1.77 -15.16 23.09
C GLU A 61 -1.13 -14.99 24.47
N ARG A 62 -0.35 -13.92 24.69
CA ARG A 62 0.22 -13.59 26.00
C ARG A 62 -0.84 -13.34 27.07
N ARG A 63 -1.95 -12.68 26.73
CA ARG A 63 -3.07 -12.46 27.65
C ARG A 63 -3.76 -13.77 28.03
N ASN A 64 -3.86 -14.71 27.11
CA ASN A 64 -4.52 -16.00 27.35
C ASN A 64 -3.64 -16.97 28.17
N ILE A 65 -2.31 -16.83 28.11
CA ILE A 65 -1.36 -17.70 28.83
C ILE A 65 -1.13 -17.23 30.28
N ALA A 66 -1.29 -15.94 30.59
CA ALA A 66 -1.20 -15.45 31.96
C ALA A 66 -2.54 -15.65 32.70
N PRO A 67 -2.65 -16.60 33.67
CA PRO A 67 -3.86 -16.73 34.46
C PRO A 67 -4.00 -15.52 35.38
N SER A 68 -5.27 -15.11 35.62
CA SER A 68 -5.64 -14.03 36.53
C SER A 68 -5.24 -14.31 37.99
#